data_AF-A0A8S3PWV6-F1
#
_entry.id   AF-A0A8S3PWV6-F1
#
_cell.length_a   1.000
_cell.length_b   1.000
_cell.length_c   1.000
_cell.angle_alpha   90.00
_cell.angle_beta   90.00
_cell.angle_gamma   90.00
#
_symmetry.space_group_name_H-M   'P 1'
#
loop_
_entity.id
_entity.type
_entity.pdbx_description
1 polymer ?
#
loop_
_entity_poly.entity_id
_entity_poly.type
_entity_poly.pdbx_seq_one_letter_code
_entity_poly.pdbx_strand_id
1 'polypeptide(L)'
;MCTTSCGNGYQQRRRRCNSPIPSAGGSDCNGTNVQRQGCNVVGCPVDGNWSGWSSWNICSARCNGGVQDRTRICNTPQPSNGGLYCNGINADSRPCNNVNCEVHGQWGHWQGSESCNTTCGNGIINRSRNCDSPSPMFGGSDCIGPDFIFKFAIKAYAQKQPTPLRITRNQPTKRIWTQRSNGTQSGVYDNIEIGVHTNTGSHTNTQMNCNNEELYENLKL
;
A
#
# COMPACT_ATOMS: atom_id res chain seq x y z
N MET A 1 -7.89 -71.64 14.31
CA MET A 1 -7.26 -70.56 13.49
C MET A 1 -8.35 -69.90 12.68
N CYS A 2 -8.39 -68.57 12.69
CA CYS A 2 -9.33 -67.81 11.88
C CYS A 2 -8.88 -67.77 10.42
N THR A 3 -9.82 -67.66 9.49
CA THR A 3 -9.53 -67.61 8.04
C THR A 3 -8.87 -66.32 7.58
N THR A 4 -9.07 -65.22 8.29
CA THR A 4 -8.50 -63.90 7.97
C THR A 4 -7.71 -63.38 9.16
N SER A 5 -6.75 -62.47 8.96
CA SER A 5 -6.05 -61.77 10.05
C SER A 5 -6.77 -60.49 10.50
N CYS A 6 -7.62 -59.92 9.66
CA CYS A 6 -8.47 -58.77 9.91
C CYS A 6 -9.82 -58.93 9.21
N GLY A 7 -10.79 -58.07 9.53
CA GLY A 7 -12.16 -58.15 9.04
C GLY A 7 -12.88 -59.38 9.56
N ASN A 8 -14.05 -59.66 8.99
CA ASN A 8 -14.90 -60.77 9.42
C ASN A 8 -14.36 -62.11 8.90
N GLY A 9 -13.78 -62.91 9.79
CA GLY A 9 -13.33 -64.27 9.50
C GLY A 9 -14.22 -65.33 10.15
N TYR A 10 -13.91 -66.60 9.87
CA TYR A 10 -14.51 -67.71 10.59
C TYR A 10 -13.48 -68.81 10.84
N GLN A 11 -13.73 -69.61 11.88
CA GLN A 11 -13.05 -70.87 12.13
C GLN A 11 -14.05 -72.00 11.96
N GLN A 12 -13.56 -73.16 11.51
CA GLN A 12 -14.42 -74.33 11.33
C GLN A 12 -13.81 -75.56 11.99
N ARG A 13 -14.68 -76.40 12.55
CA ARG A 13 -14.34 -77.73 13.02
C ARG A 13 -15.28 -78.75 12.39
N ARG A 14 -14.77 -79.96 12.18
CA ARG A 14 -15.52 -81.06 11.58
C ARG A 14 -15.67 -82.21 12.57
N ARG A 15 -16.88 -82.75 12.69
CA ARG A 15 -17.14 -84.02 13.38
C ARG A 15 -17.11 -85.17 12.38
N ARG A 16 -16.75 -86.37 12.84
CA ARG A 16 -16.82 -87.60 12.05
C ARG A 16 -17.92 -88.48 12.63
N CYS A 17 -18.63 -89.22 11.77
CA CYS A 17 -19.60 -90.21 12.20
C CYS A 17 -18.89 -91.53 12.52
N ASN A 18 -18.19 -91.58 13.65
CA ASN A 18 -17.31 -92.69 14.00
C ASN A 18 -17.39 -93.10 15.47
N SER A 19 -18.49 -92.80 16.15
CA SER A 19 -18.68 -93.14 17.56
C SER A 19 -20.13 -93.57 17.85
N PRO A 20 -20.56 -94.78 17.41
CA PRO A 20 -19.82 -95.77 16.60
C PRO A 20 -19.88 -95.48 15.09
N ILE A 21 -19.10 -96.22 14.29
CA ILE A 21 -19.19 -96.17 12.82
C ILE A 21 -20.46 -96.94 12.38
N PRO A 22 -21.35 -96.36 11.54
CA PRO A 22 -22.51 -97.08 11.01
C PRO A 22 -22.11 -98.36 10.27
N SER A 23 -22.79 -99.48 10.56
CA SER A 23 -22.53 -100.80 9.97
C SER A 23 -23.84 -101.55 9.69
N ALA A 24 -23.77 -102.62 8.89
CA ALA A 24 -24.90 -103.52 8.59
C ALA A 24 -26.21 -102.82 8.13
N GLY A 25 -26.09 -101.78 7.29
CA GLY A 25 -27.24 -101.01 6.79
C GLY A 25 -27.73 -99.90 7.73
N GLY A 26 -26.99 -99.59 8.80
CA GLY A 26 -27.25 -98.46 9.69
C GLY A 26 -27.18 -97.10 8.99
N SER A 27 -28.05 -96.18 9.38
CA SER A 27 -28.13 -94.84 8.82
C SER A 27 -26.92 -93.96 9.20
N ASP A 28 -26.55 -93.04 8.31
CA ASP A 28 -25.51 -92.04 8.60
C ASP A 28 -25.94 -91.06 9.71
N CYS A 29 -24.97 -90.38 10.32
CA CYS A 29 -25.22 -89.41 11.39
C CYS A 29 -26.10 -88.25 10.90
N ASN A 30 -27.17 -87.96 11.64
CA ASN A 30 -28.05 -86.84 11.34
C ASN A 30 -27.37 -85.49 11.66
N GLY A 31 -27.59 -84.48 10.81
CA GLY A 31 -27.10 -83.11 10.94
C GLY A 31 -25.74 -82.85 10.28
N THR A 32 -25.32 -81.59 10.20
CA THR A 32 -24.08 -81.21 9.47
C THR A 32 -22.83 -81.79 10.15
N ASN A 33 -21.83 -82.18 9.35
CA ASN A 33 -20.51 -82.58 9.86
C ASN A 33 -19.56 -81.39 10.03
N VAL A 34 -19.98 -80.18 9.65
CA VAL A 34 -19.21 -78.92 9.76
C VAL A 34 -19.93 -77.97 10.70
N GLN A 35 -19.17 -77.39 11.64
CA GLN A 35 -19.58 -76.24 12.44
C GLN A 35 -18.66 -75.06 12.14
N ARG A 36 -19.25 -73.90 11.85
CA ARG A 36 -18.55 -72.61 11.65
C ARG A 36 -18.81 -71.68 12.83
N GLN A 37 -17.78 -70.95 13.25
CA GLN A 37 -17.87 -69.91 14.28
C GLN A 37 -17.15 -68.66 13.76
N GLY A 38 -17.78 -67.50 13.86
CA GLY A 38 -17.15 -66.22 13.52
C GLY A 38 -15.94 -65.92 14.41
N CYS A 39 -14.92 -65.31 13.84
CA CYS A 39 -13.72 -64.85 14.54
C CYS A 39 -13.14 -63.63 13.82
N ASN A 40 -12.32 -62.84 14.52
CA ASN A 40 -11.77 -61.55 14.07
C ASN A 40 -12.86 -60.52 13.74
N VAL A 41 -12.88 -59.45 14.53
CA VAL A 41 -13.80 -58.30 14.39
C VAL A 41 -13.01 -56.98 14.29
N VAL A 42 -11.69 -57.07 14.15
CA VAL A 42 -10.81 -55.93 13.98
C VAL A 42 -10.88 -55.46 12.54
N GLY A 43 -11.08 -54.16 12.32
CA GLY A 43 -11.08 -53.59 10.96
C GLY A 43 -9.75 -53.85 10.24
N CYS A 44 -9.80 -54.10 8.94
CA CYS A 44 -8.57 -54.21 8.15
C CYS A 44 -7.92 -52.84 7.97
N PRO A 45 -6.57 -52.76 7.93
CA PRO A 45 -5.85 -51.54 7.56
C PRO A 45 -6.39 -50.98 6.26
N VAL A 46 -6.71 -49.69 6.27
CA VAL A 46 -7.06 -48.94 5.07
C VAL A 46 -6.01 -47.87 4.92
N ASP A 47 -5.21 -47.98 3.86
CA ASP A 47 -4.22 -46.96 3.53
C ASP A 47 -4.92 -45.70 3.04
N GLY A 48 -4.38 -44.56 3.47
CA GLY A 48 -4.86 -43.26 3.04
C GLY A 48 -4.50 -42.97 1.60
N ASN A 49 -5.34 -42.19 0.93
CA ASN A 49 -5.02 -41.67 -0.38
C ASN A 49 -5.39 -40.18 -0.49
N TRP A 50 -4.65 -39.47 -1.35
CA TRP A 50 -4.78 -38.04 -1.52
C TRP A 50 -6.15 -37.69 -2.08
N SER A 51 -6.76 -36.64 -1.54
CA SER A 51 -7.84 -35.93 -2.22
C SER A 51 -7.36 -35.33 -3.53
N GLY A 52 -8.30 -34.91 -4.36
CA GLY A 52 -8.00 -33.91 -5.39
C GLY A 52 -7.37 -32.66 -4.76
N TRP A 53 -6.55 -31.96 -5.54
CA TRP A 53 -6.09 -30.63 -5.14
C TRP A 53 -7.27 -29.68 -5.00
N SER A 54 -7.22 -28.78 -4.02
CA SER A 54 -8.09 -27.63 -3.95
C SER A 54 -7.93 -26.76 -5.20
N SER A 55 -8.91 -25.90 -5.44
CA SER A 55 -8.71 -24.74 -6.31
C SER A 55 -7.54 -23.91 -5.78
N TRP A 56 -6.87 -23.20 -6.70
CA TRP A 56 -5.89 -22.20 -6.32
C TRP A 56 -6.55 -21.07 -5.53
N ASN A 57 -5.90 -20.63 -4.47
CA ASN A 57 -6.26 -19.43 -3.75
C ASN A 57 -6.09 -18.19 -4.65
N ILE A 58 -6.69 -17.09 -4.22
CA ILE A 58 -6.48 -15.78 -4.86
C ILE A 58 -5.00 -15.41 -4.75
N CYS A 59 -4.45 -14.82 -5.81
CA CYS A 59 -3.07 -14.35 -5.83
C CYS A 59 -2.82 -13.31 -4.72
N SER A 60 -1.68 -13.40 -4.04
CA SER A 60 -1.31 -12.49 -2.95
C SER A 60 -1.18 -11.01 -3.38
N ALA A 61 -0.90 -10.77 -4.66
CA ALA A 61 -0.81 -9.45 -5.25
C ALA A 61 -1.65 -9.37 -6.52
N ARG A 62 -2.24 -8.20 -6.79
CA ARG A 62 -2.98 -7.95 -8.04
C ARG A 62 -2.06 -7.61 -9.22
N CYS A 63 -0.87 -7.13 -8.94
CA CYS A 63 0.14 -6.68 -9.89
C CYS A 63 1.54 -6.72 -9.24
N ASN A 64 2.60 -6.53 -10.02
CA ASN A 64 4.02 -6.67 -9.66
C ASN A 64 4.44 -8.07 -9.22
N GLY A 65 3.67 -9.10 -9.56
CA GLY A 65 3.93 -10.48 -9.16
C GLY A 65 3.42 -10.79 -7.76
N GLY A 66 2.83 -11.96 -7.62
CA GLY A 66 2.40 -12.54 -6.36
C GLY A 66 2.52 -14.06 -6.38
N VAL A 67 2.01 -14.70 -5.34
CA VAL A 67 1.98 -16.15 -5.19
C VAL A 67 0.56 -16.59 -4.89
N GLN A 68 0.16 -17.72 -5.45
CA GLN A 68 -1.08 -18.40 -5.11
C GLN A 68 -0.76 -19.83 -4.69
N ASP A 69 -1.50 -20.31 -3.70
CA ASP A 69 -1.29 -21.61 -3.09
C ASP A 69 -2.52 -22.50 -3.26
N ARG A 70 -2.32 -23.81 -3.20
CA ARG A 70 -3.38 -24.82 -3.12
C ARG A 70 -2.95 -25.95 -2.20
N THR A 71 -3.92 -26.69 -1.68
CA THR A 71 -3.67 -27.79 -0.76
C THR A 71 -4.44 -29.04 -1.15
N ARG A 72 -4.02 -30.18 -0.60
CA ARG A 72 -4.75 -31.45 -0.66
C ARG A 72 -4.63 -32.16 0.68
N ILE A 73 -5.55 -33.06 0.97
CA ILE A 73 -5.62 -33.77 2.24
C ILE A 73 -5.69 -35.28 2.03
N CYS A 74 -5.14 -36.04 2.98
CA CYS A 74 -5.11 -37.50 2.90
C CYS A 74 -6.40 -38.10 3.46
N ASN A 75 -7.47 -38.08 2.66
CA ASN A 75 -8.80 -38.50 3.13
C ASN A 75 -9.65 -39.23 2.08
N THR A 76 -9.08 -39.65 0.95
CA THR A 76 -9.84 -40.29 -0.15
C THR A 76 -9.29 -41.68 -0.52
N PRO A 77 -9.28 -42.67 0.39
CA PRO A 77 -9.96 -42.68 1.69
C PRO A 77 -9.08 -42.17 2.85
N GLN A 78 -9.70 -41.94 4.01
CA GLN A 78 -8.98 -41.60 5.23
C GLN A 78 -8.27 -42.85 5.78
N PRO A 79 -6.97 -42.77 6.12
CA PRO A 79 -6.26 -43.90 6.71
C PRO A 79 -6.93 -44.35 8.01
N SER A 80 -7.11 -45.66 8.17
CA SER A 80 -7.73 -46.25 9.36
C SER A 80 -7.18 -47.63 9.67
N ASN A 81 -7.44 -48.13 10.88
CA ASN A 81 -7.02 -49.46 11.36
C ASN A 81 -5.52 -49.74 11.18
N GLY A 82 -4.66 -48.74 11.37
CA GLY A 82 -3.21 -48.87 11.22
C GLY A 82 -2.72 -48.82 9.76
N GLY A 83 -3.56 -48.43 8.80
CA GLY A 83 -3.13 -48.17 7.43
C GLY A 83 -2.21 -46.96 7.30
N LEU A 84 -1.49 -46.90 6.19
CA LEU A 84 -0.44 -45.90 5.95
C LEU A 84 -1.02 -44.52 5.65
N TYR A 85 -0.33 -43.47 6.11
CA TYR A 85 -0.63 -42.10 5.71
C TYR A 85 -0.06 -41.79 4.32
N CYS A 86 -0.63 -40.80 3.64
CA CYS A 86 -0.20 -40.42 2.30
C CYS A 86 1.22 -39.85 2.31
N ASN A 87 2.03 -40.28 1.34
CA ASN A 87 3.37 -39.76 1.13
C ASN A 87 3.38 -38.65 0.06
N GLY A 88 4.22 -37.63 0.26
CA GLY A 88 4.41 -36.50 -0.64
C GLY A 88 3.89 -35.16 -0.11
N ILE A 89 4.00 -34.12 -0.92
CA ILE A 89 3.60 -32.76 -0.54
C ILE A 89 2.08 -32.60 -0.46
N ASN A 90 1.59 -31.86 0.53
CA ASN A 90 0.18 -31.53 0.74
C ASN A 90 -0.15 -30.07 0.39
N ALA A 91 0.86 -29.26 0.07
CA ALA A 91 0.74 -27.87 -0.33
C ALA A 91 1.59 -27.63 -1.58
N ASP A 92 1.09 -26.76 -2.46
CA ASP A 92 1.73 -26.39 -3.72
C ASP A 92 1.54 -24.88 -3.93
N SER A 93 2.55 -24.22 -4.48
CA SER A 93 2.61 -22.77 -4.64
C SER A 93 3.13 -22.41 -6.04
N ARG A 94 2.59 -21.34 -6.62
CA ARG A 94 3.06 -20.86 -7.93
C ARG A 94 2.96 -19.34 -8.05
N PRO A 95 3.83 -18.71 -8.88
CA PRO A 95 3.73 -17.29 -9.18
C PRO A 95 2.43 -16.96 -9.93
N CYS A 96 1.95 -15.74 -9.75
CA CYS A 96 0.76 -15.20 -10.41
C CYS A 96 0.85 -13.68 -10.57
N ASN A 97 0.02 -13.11 -11.45
CA ASN A 97 -0.14 -11.67 -11.65
C ASN A 97 1.17 -10.89 -11.90
N ASN A 98 1.92 -11.31 -12.94
CA ASN A 98 3.16 -10.65 -13.38
C ASN A 98 2.94 -9.36 -14.19
N VAL A 99 1.75 -8.75 -14.09
CA VAL A 99 1.44 -7.47 -14.74
C VAL A 99 1.92 -6.36 -13.81
N ASN A 100 2.58 -5.33 -14.35
CA ASN A 100 3.03 -4.21 -13.54
C ASN A 100 1.84 -3.39 -13.01
N CYS A 101 1.96 -2.86 -11.80
CA CYS A 101 0.95 -1.96 -11.25
C CYS A 101 0.98 -0.62 -11.97
N GLU A 102 -0.19 0.01 -12.08
CA GLU A 102 -0.28 1.40 -12.54
C GLU A 102 0.54 2.32 -11.61
N VAL A 103 1.27 3.25 -12.22
CA VAL A 103 1.99 4.31 -11.50
C VAL A 103 1.38 5.62 -11.95
N HIS A 104 0.66 6.29 -11.07
CA HIS A 104 0.10 7.61 -11.34
C HIS A 104 1.21 8.66 -11.30
N GLY A 105 1.15 9.62 -12.24
CA GLY A 105 2.07 10.73 -12.29
C GLY A 105 1.98 11.61 -11.05
N GLN A 106 3.13 12.08 -10.58
CA GLN A 106 3.20 13.14 -9.59
C GLN A 106 4.15 14.24 -10.05
N TRP A 107 3.79 15.47 -9.70
CA TRP A 107 4.57 16.65 -10.03
C TRP A 107 5.93 16.59 -9.36
N GLY A 108 6.98 16.76 -10.17
CA GLY A 108 8.30 17.12 -9.68
C GLY A 108 8.33 18.53 -9.08
N HIS A 109 9.49 18.89 -8.55
CA HIS A 109 9.71 20.22 -8.00
C HIS A 109 9.54 21.31 -9.09
N TRP A 110 9.06 22.48 -8.67
CA TRP A 110 9.03 23.65 -9.54
C TRP A 110 10.46 24.06 -9.93
N GLN A 111 10.69 24.10 -11.23
CA GLN A 111 11.86 24.63 -11.91
C GLN A 111 11.61 26.09 -12.29
N GLY A 112 12.68 26.88 -12.44
CA GLY A 112 12.58 28.30 -12.80
C GLY A 112 12.98 29.26 -11.68
N SER A 113 13.35 30.48 -12.07
CA SER A 113 14.07 31.43 -11.22
C SER A 113 13.22 31.90 -10.04
N GLU A 114 13.81 31.96 -8.85
CA GLU A 114 13.24 32.65 -7.68
C GLU A 114 13.39 34.17 -7.78
N SER A 115 14.03 34.65 -8.86
CA SER A 115 14.28 36.06 -9.09
C SER A 115 13.21 36.69 -9.98
N CYS A 116 12.75 37.87 -9.57
CA CYS A 116 11.87 38.70 -10.36
C CYS A 116 12.55 39.06 -11.69
N ASN A 117 11.83 39.01 -12.82
CA ASN A 117 12.35 39.45 -14.13
C ASN A 117 12.76 40.95 -14.16
N THR A 118 12.45 41.70 -13.10
CA THR A 118 12.78 43.12 -12.97
C THR A 118 13.74 43.38 -11.80
N THR A 119 14.57 44.41 -11.96
CA THR A 119 15.50 44.90 -10.94
C THR A 119 14.82 45.82 -9.92
N CYS A 120 13.81 46.61 -10.33
CA CYS A 120 12.90 47.41 -9.49
C CYS A 120 11.45 47.24 -9.94
N GLY A 121 10.52 47.43 -9.01
CA GLY A 121 9.09 47.58 -9.31
C GLY A 121 8.38 46.26 -9.53
N ASN A 122 7.33 46.28 -10.36
CA ASN A 122 6.52 45.11 -10.67
C ASN A 122 7.28 44.19 -11.61
N GLY A 123 7.29 42.89 -11.33
CA GLY A 123 7.75 41.90 -12.28
C GLY A 123 7.08 40.55 -12.06
N ILE A 124 7.52 39.57 -12.84
CA ILE A 124 6.88 38.26 -12.92
C ILE A 124 7.94 37.21 -12.63
N ILE A 125 7.55 36.22 -11.83
CA ILE A 125 8.28 34.99 -11.55
C ILE A 125 7.60 33.89 -12.37
N ASN A 126 8.39 33.24 -13.22
CA ASN A 126 7.92 32.14 -14.07
C ASN A 126 8.45 30.84 -13.49
N ARG A 127 7.57 29.86 -13.30
CA ARG A 127 7.96 28.52 -12.85
C ARG A 127 7.29 27.45 -13.71
N SER A 128 8.07 26.44 -14.06
CA SER A 128 7.61 25.24 -14.77
C SER A 128 7.88 24.01 -13.93
N ARG A 129 7.16 22.92 -14.13
CA ARG A 129 7.43 21.64 -13.47
C ARG A 129 7.09 20.49 -14.41
N ASN A 130 7.71 19.34 -14.16
CA ASN A 130 7.52 18.16 -14.97
C ASN A 130 6.74 17.10 -14.19
N CYS A 131 5.97 16.26 -14.89
CA CYS A 131 5.28 15.12 -14.29
C CYS A 131 6.23 13.91 -14.27
N ASP A 132 7.23 13.95 -13.38
CA ASP A 132 8.35 13.01 -13.37
C ASP A 132 8.70 12.42 -12.02
N SER A 133 7.94 12.75 -10.97
CA SER A 133 8.30 12.41 -9.60
C SER A 133 7.20 11.64 -8.84
N PRO A 134 6.68 10.50 -9.35
CA PRO A 134 7.15 9.74 -10.51
C PRO A 134 6.42 10.10 -11.82
N SER A 135 6.99 9.71 -12.97
CA SER A 135 6.25 9.74 -14.25
C SER A 135 5.13 8.69 -14.28
N PRO A 136 4.00 8.98 -14.95
CA PRO A 136 2.96 8.00 -15.19
C PRO A 136 3.52 6.76 -15.92
N MET A 137 3.20 5.56 -15.44
CA MET A 137 3.58 4.30 -16.09
C MET A 137 2.44 3.28 -16.03
N PHE A 138 2.49 2.30 -16.95
CA PHE A 138 1.60 1.14 -16.98
C PHE A 138 0.10 1.48 -16.94
N GLY A 139 -0.29 2.56 -17.62
CA GLY A 139 -1.69 3.02 -17.67
C GLY A 139 -2.12 3.94 -16.53
N GLY A 140 -1.19 4.32 -15.65
CA GLY A 140 -1.47 5.32 -14.62
C GLY A 140 -1.78 6.69 -15.20
N SER A 141 -2.58 7.46 -14.46
CA SER A 141 -3.05 8.78 -14.85
C SER A 141 -1.93 9.83 -14.88
N ASP A 142 -2.05 10.80 -15.79
CA ASP A 142 -1.17 11.96 -15.84
C ASP A 142 -1.38 12.92 -14.65
N CYS A 143 -0.43 13.83 -14.44
CA CYS A 143 -0.50 14.82 -13.38
C CYS A 143 -1.67 15.80 -13.58
N ILE A 144 -2.39 16.08 -12.49
CA ILE A 144 -3.51 17.03 -12.52
C ILE A 144 -3.01 18.44 -12.17
N GLY A 145 -3.36 19.42 -13.00
CA GLY A 145 -3.08 20.84 -12.80
C GLY A 145 -2.08 21.42 -13.81
N PRO A 146 -1.69 22.70 -13.64
CA PRO A 146 -0.79 23.35 -14.58
C PRO A 146 0.67 22.90 -14.38
N ASP A 147 1.38 22.71 -15.48
CA ASP A 147 2.82 22.50 -15.58
C ASP A 147 3.60 23.83 -15.58
N PHE A 148 2.92 24.96 -15.79
CA PHE A 148 3.50 26.29 -15.85
C PHE A 148 2.67 27.33 -15.07
N ILE A 149 3.32 28.18 -14.26
CA ILE A 149 2.68 29.28 -13.54
C ILE A 149 3.44 30.61 -13.65
N PHE A 150 2.67 31.70 -13.60
CA PHE A 150 3.17 33.07 -13.45
C PHE A 150 2.80 33.61 -12.07
N LYS A 151 3.78 34.08 -11.29
CA LYS A 151 3.57 34.80 -10.03
C LYS A 151 4.00 36.26 -10.20
N PHE A 152 3.09 37.19 -9.92
CA PHE A 152 3.44 38.61 -9.86
C PHE A 152 4.21 38.91 -8.56
N ALA A 153 5.31 39.64 -8.66
CA ALA A 153 6.15 40.02 -7.53
C ALA A 153 6.54 41.50 -7.63
N ILE A 154 6.75 42.15 -6.49
CA ILE A 154 7.22 43.53 -6.42
C ILE A 154 8.56 43.56 -5.70
N LYS A 155 9.59 44.11 -6.35
CA LYS A 155 10.92 44.30 -5.75
C LYS A 155 11.09 45.76 -5.31
N ALA A 156 11.05 46.00 -4.00
CA ALA A 156 11.29 47.32 -3.41
C ALA A 156 12.78 47.55 -3.15
N TYR A 157 13.28 48.77 -3.42
CA TYR A 157 14.61 49.20 -3.01
C TYR A 157 14.55 49.91 -1.66
N ALA A 158 15.39 49.51 -0.71
CA ALA A 158 15.59 50.26 0.53
C ALA A 158 16.64 51.35 0.32
N GLN A 159 16.23 52.62 0.33
CA GLN A 159 17.17 53.75 0.41
C GLN A 159 17.68 53.86 1.85
N LYS A 160 18.99 53.64 2.08
CA LYS A 160 19.63 54.00 3.34
C LYS A 160 19.54 55.53 3.49
N GLN A 161 18.79 55.99 4.49
CA GLN A 161 18.79 57.40 4.89
C GLN A 161 20.24 57.81 5.25
N PRO A 162 20.76 58.94 4.74
CA PRO A 162 22.06 59.43 5.18
C PRO A 162 21.98 59.70 6.69
N THR A 163 22.98 59.21 7.43
CA THR A 163 23.11 59.47 8.88
C THR A 163 23.00 60.97 9.15
N PRO A 164 22.13 61.43 10.07
CA PRO A 164 21.97 62.86 10.31
C PRO A 164 23.28 63.46 10.80
N LEU A 165 23.76 64.50 10.10
CA LEU A 165 24.89 65.30 10.57
C LEU A 165 24.50 65.95 11.90
N ARG A 166 25.31 65.70 12.93
CA ARG A 166 25.10 66.16 14.30
C ARG A 166 25.26 67.68 14.38
N ILE A 167 24.17 68.44 14.25
CA ILE A 167 24.18 69.88 14.50
C ILE A 167 24.06 70.10 16.01
N THR A 168 25.15 70.51 16.65
CA THR A 168 25.12 71.08 18.00
C THR A 168 24.57 72.50 17.91
N ARG A 169 23.43 72.78 18.53
CA ARG A 169 23.08 74.16 18.90
C ARG A 169 22.21 74.25 20.14
N ASN A 170 22.67 75.13 21.03
CA ASN A 170 21.99 75.65 22.21
C ASN A 170 20.59 76.20 21.87
N GLN A 171 19.70 76.08 22.86
CA GLN A 171 18.28 76.50 23.01
C GLN A 171 17.80 77.81 22.32
N PRO A 172 16.52 78.21 22.44
CA PRO A 172 15.31 77.53 21.93
C PRO A 172 14.43 78.54 21.14
N THR A 173 13.73 78.13 20.09
CA THR A 173 12.56 78.89 19.62
C THR A 173 11.34 78.00 19.54
N LYS A 174 10.35 78.37 20.35
CA LYS A 174 9.00 77.83 20.37
C LYS A 174 8.42 77.81 18.96
N ARG A 175 7.98 76.64 18.49
CA ARG A 175 6.75 76.53 17.70
C ARG A 175 5.89 75.42 18.28
N ILE A 176 4.79 75.85 18.88
CA ILE A 176 3.68 75.02 19.33
C ILE A 176 2.76 74.87 18.12
N TRP A 177 2.45 73.63 17.73
CA TRP A 177 1.11 73.28 17.29
C TRP A 177 0.69 71.99 17.99
N THR A 178 -0.60 71.98 18.29
CA THR A 178 -1.32 71.19 19.28
C THR A 178 -1.55 69.74 18.87
N GLN A 179 -1.42 68.82 19.83
CA GLN A 179 -1.97 67.47 19.74
C GLN A 179 -3.50 67.51 19.78
N ARG A 180 -4.15 66.56 19.12
CA ARG A 180 -5.16 65.70 19.78
C ARG A 180 -5.22 64.34 19.09
N SER A 181 -4.86 63.33 19.87
CA SER A 181 -5.20 61.92 19.69
C SER A 181 -6.70 61.70 19.85
N ASN A 182 -7.27 60.81 19.03
CA ASN A 182 -7.92 59.58 19.51
C ASN A 182 -8.32 58.75 18.29
N GLY A 183 -7.68 57.57 18.18
CA GLY A 183 -7.68 56.74 17.00
C GLY A 183 -8.95 55.95 16.73
N THR A 184 -9.11 55.55 15.48
CA THR A 184 -9.20 54.14 15.07
C THR A 184 -8.90 54.08 13.56
N GLN A 185 -8.04 53.14 13.19
CA GLN A 185 -7.39 53.04 11.88
C GLN A 185 -8.39 52.84 10.73
N SER A 186 -8.27 53.67 9.70
CA SER A 186 -8.68 53.32 8.34
C SER A 186 -7.71 54.01 7.40
N GLY A 187 -6.74 53.25 6.87
CA GLY A 187 -5.76 53.75 5.92
C GLY A 187 -6.39 53.85 4.54
N VAL A 188 -7.02 54.99 4.27
CA VAL A 188 -7.65 55.35 3.00
C VAL A 188 -6.55 55.75 2.01
N TYR A 189 -6.68 55.21 0.79
CA TYR A 189 -5.96 55.60 -0.42
C TYR A 189 -5.99 57.12 -0.62
N ASP A 190 -4.90 57.72 -1.11
CA ASP A 190 -4.98 58.55 -2.32
C ASP A 190 -3.62 59.12 -2.74
N ASN A 191 -3.36 58.90 -4.04
CA ASN A 191 -2.71 59.78 -5.02
C ASN A 191 -1.83 60.92 -4.50
N ILE A 192 -0.52 60.85 -4.74
CA ILE A 192 0.34 62.05 -4.77
C ILE A 192 1.31 62.01 -5.96
N GLU A 193 1.42 63.21 -6.54
CA GLU A 193 1.99 63.66 -7.79
C GLU A 193 3.49 63.43 -8.01
N ILE A 194 3.83 63.52 -9.30
CA ILE A 194 5.16 63.56 -9.89
C ILE A 194 5.93 64.78 -9.36
N GLY A 195 7.04 64.54 -8.66
CA GLY A 195 8.02 65.55 -8.29
C GLY A 195 9.42 65.12 -8.70
N VAL A 196 9.95 65.73 -9.76
CA VAL A 196 11.33 65.52 -10.24
C VAL A 196 12.28 66.22 -9.28
N HIS A 197 13.13 65.47 -8.58
CA HIS A 197 14.35 66.01 -7.99
C HIS A 197 15.54 65.12 -8.39
N THR A 198 16.42 65.70 -9.19
CA THR A 198 17.74 65.18 -9.53
C THR A 198 18.66 65.33 -8.31
N ASN A 199 19.27 64.24 -7.84
CA ASN A 199 20.59 64.38 -7.24
C ASN A 199 21.44 63.11 -7.36
N THR A 200 22.68 63.36 -7.75
CA THR A 200 23.75 62.41 -8.06
C THR A 200 24.40 61.90 -6.79
N GLY A 201 24.35 60.58 -6.54
CA GLY A 201 25.09 59.93 -5.46
C GLY A 201 25.16 58.42 -5.67
N SER A 202 26.37 57.87 -5.69
CA SER A 202 26.60 56.43 -5.92
C SER A 202 26.10 55.59 -4.74
N HIS A 203 25.09 54.76 -4.98
CA HIS A 203 24.58 53.80 -4.02
C HIS A 203 25.16 52.41 -4.29
N THR A 204 25.73 51.76 -3.27
CA THR A 204 25.98 50.32 -3.31
C THR A 204 24.67 49.59 -3.01
N ASN A 205 24.18 48.84 -4.00
CA ASN A 205 22.90 48.12 -3.94
C ASN A 205 23.06 46.80 -3.19
N THR A 206 22.38 46.64 -2.05
CA THR A 206 22.10 45.32 -1.48
C THR A 206 20.79 44.81 -2.05
N GLN A 207 20.79 43.70 -2.79
CA GLN A 207 19.57 43.08 -3.33
C GLN A 207 18.72 42.51 -2.19
N MET A 208 17.49 43.01 -2.02
CA MET A 208 16.46 42.32 -1.22
C MET A 208 15.74 41.30 -2.11
N ASN A 209 15.56 40.08 -1.62
CA ASN A 209 14.80 39.02 -2.29
C ASN A 209 13.30 39.30 -2.24
N CYS A 210 12.61 39.02 -3.33
CA CYS A 210 11.17 39.21 -3.48
C CYS A 210 10.40 38.09 -2.77
N ASN A 211 10.30 38.14 -1.44
CA ASN A 211 9.40 37.29 -0.69
C ASN A 211 8.24 38.13 -0.16
N ASN A 212 7.27 38.44 -1.03
CA ASN A 212 5.92 38.77 -0.57
C ASN A 212 5.07 37.51 -0.75
N GLU A 213 4.89 36.76 0.33
CA GLU A 213 4.02 35.57 0.39
C GLU A 213 2.51 35.93 0.49
N GLU A 214 2.10 37.17 0.27
CA GLU A 214 0.76 37.63 0.68
C GLU A 214 -0.33 37.79 -0.40
N LEU A 215 -0.21 37.21 -1.61
CA LEU A 215 -1.26 37.39 -2.64
C LEU A 215 -1.82 36.14 -3.31
N TYR A 216 -1.58 34.94 -2.80
CA TYR A 216 -2.15 33.71 -3.36
C TYR A 216 -2.91 32.85 -2.35
N GLU A 217 -3.96 33.42 -1.75
CA GLU A 217 -5.07 32.63 -1.18
C GLU A 217 -6.41 32.83 -1.92
N ASN A 218 -6.53 33.72 -2.91
CA ASN A 218 -7.83 34.11 -3.48
C ASN A 218 -8.12 33.67 -4.93
N LEU A 219 -7.50 32.60 -5.43
CA LEU A 219 -7.87 32.01 -6.74
C LEU A 219 -8.14 30.51 -6.64
N LYS A 220 -9.02 30.12 -5.72
CA LYS A 220 -9.78 28.87 -5.79
C LYS A 220 -11.16 29.17 -6.39
N LEU A 221 -11.35 28.82 -7.66
CA LEU A 221 -12.64 28.41 -8.23
C LEU A 221 -12.53 26.91 -8.54
#